data_AF-A0A0S8EMB3-F1
#
_entry.id   AF-A0A0S8EMB3-F1
#
_cell.length_a   1.000
_cell.length_b   1.000
_cell.length_c   1.000
_cell.angle_alpha   90.00
_cell.angle_beta   90.00
_cell.angle_gamma   90.00
#
_symmetry.space_group_name_H-M   'P 1'
#
loop_
_entity.id
_entity.type
_entity.pdbx_description
1 polymer ?
#
loop_
_entity_poly.entity_id
_entity_poly.type
_entity_poly.pdbx_seq_one_letter_code
_entity_poly.pdbx_strand_id
1 'polypeptide(L)'
;MSNRPVYVIAAFLALIGFALFLYKWRVLEYPLLPSAHAEIWNIEAHVVFQGKGVPAKLEFLIPKETRRYVIVDEAFISRGYGLNTRIRDNNREAVWTSRKASGRQDIYYRASARFVKRSDSAESTREQSVSDKPEFDDATAHAATVLIDKIRAHSSDVSSFVIQLFQNLNSENPDHNVVLLLGRNPGQVTRVRTAVDILQVAGIPARLVHGVVLGEYRKNTPLVQWLQVYDRGVWRSIDPVAGEVGIPDNYFTWWRGTNPLMRLSGADDSAVAISVSRSELPALKSFAEGNAANKESVPRFSLLSLPIETQLVYRILLTIPVGALLLVILRNVIGVKTFGTFMPILIALAFRETQLAWGIVLFSLVVALG
;
A
#
# COMPACT_ATOMS: atom_id res chain seq x y z
N MET A 1 -15.74 20.86 -55.04
CA MET A 1 -16.60 20.28 -54.00
C MET A 1 -16.05 20.67 -52.65
N SER A 2 -16.85 21.29 -51.79
CA SER A 2 -16.38 21.96 -50.57
C SER A 2 -16.02 20.92 -49.50
N ASN A 3 -14.75 20.86 -49.09
CA ASN A 3 -14.26 19.94 -48.03
C ASN A 3 -14.80 20.26 -46.61
N ARG A 4 -15.80 21.14 -46.49
CA ARG A 4 -16.50 21.50 -45.24
C ARG A 4 -16.90 20.30 -44.35
N PRO A 5 -17.50 19.20 -44.85
CA PRO A 5 -17.90 18.10 -43.98
C PRO A 5 -16.69 17.38 -43.35
N VAL A 6 -15.55 17.34 -44.04
CA VAL A 6 -14.31 16.75 -43.50
C VAL A 6 -13.78 17.58 -42.34
N TYR A 7 -13.79 18.91 -42.47
CA TYR A 7 -13.36 19.81 -41.38
C TYR A 7 -14.28 19.73 -40.17
N VAL A 8 -15.60 19.59 -40.38
CA VAL A 8 -16.57 19.44 -39.28
C VAL A 8 -16.36 18.13 -38.52
N ILE A 9 -16.19 17.02 -39.24
CA ILE A 9 -15.93 15.71 -38.63
C ILE A 9 -14.59 15.72 -37.89
N ALA A 10 -13.54 16.30 -38.48
CA ALA A 10 -12.23 16.42 -37.84
C ALA A 10 -12.29 17.27 -36.56
N ALA A 11 -13.00 18.40 -36.59
CA ALA A 11 -13.19 19.26 -35.41
C ALA A 11 -13.96 18.54 -34.30
N PHE A 12 -14.99 17.76 -34.65
CA PHE A 12 -15.76 16.99 -33.69
C PHE A 12 -14.93 15.87 -33.02
N LEU A 13 -14.15 15.11 -33.80
CA LEU A 13 -13.22 14.10 -33.28
C LEU A 13 -12.14 14.73 -32.36
N ALA A 14 -11.59 15.88 -32.75
CA ALA A 14 -10.63 16.60 -31.94
C ALA A 14 -11.24 17.07 -30.61
N LEU A 15 -12.48 17.57 -30.63
CA LEU A 15 -13.21 18.00 -29.44
C LEU A 15 -13.43 16.83 -28.47
N ILE A 16 -13.84 15.66 -28.99
CA ILE A 16 -14.02 14.45 -28.17
C ILE A 16 -12.69 14.01 -27.55
N GLY A 17 -11.60 13.97 -28.33
CA GLY A 17 -10.28 13.63 -27.82
C GLY A 17 -9.81 14.57 -26.71
N PHE A 18 -10.04 15.87 -26.89
CA PHE A 18 -9.69 16.89 -25.91
C PHE A 18 -10.55 16.81 -24.64
N ALA A 19 -11.86 16.56 -24.78
CA ALA A 19 -12.76 16.35 -23.65
C ALA A 19 -12.37 15.12 -22.81
N LEU A 20 -12.04 14.00 -23.47
CA LEU A 20 -11.55 12.79 -22.79
C LEU A 20 -10.21 13.02 -22.08
N PHE A 21 -9.31 13.80 -22.68
CA PHE A 21 -8.04 14.19 -22.06
C PHE A 21 -8.28 15.03 -20.80
N LEU A 22 -9.13 16.06 -20.88
CA LEU A 22 -9.50 16.92 -19.75
C LEU A 22 -10.16 16.14 -18.61
N TYR A 23 -11.05 15.19 -18.94
CA TYR A 23 -11.70 14.33 -17.96
C TYR A 23 -10.66 13.46 -17.21
N LYS A 24 -9.75 12.82 -17.96
CA LYS A 24 -8.68 12.00 -17.35
C LYS A 24 -7.73 12.81 -16.46
N TRP A 25 -7.42 14.04 -16.86
CA TRP A 25 -6.52 14.90 -16.10
C TRP A 25 -7.17 15.46 -14.82
N ARG A 26 -8.40 15.99 -14.91
CA ARG A 26 -9.05 16.66 -13.77
C ARG A 26 -9.79 15.75 -12.83
N VAL A 27 -10.44 14.70 -13.33
CA VAL A 27 -11.32 13.84 -12.51
C VAL A 27 -10.59 12.59 -12.05
N LEU A 28 -9.77 11.98 -12.91
CA LEU A 28 -9.03 10.75 -12.60
C LEU A 28 -7.60 11.02 -12.12
N GLU A 29 -7.20 12.29 -11.98
CA GLU A 29 -5.89 12.73 -11.48
C GLU A 29 -4.69 12.09 -12.22
N TYR A 30 -4.83 11.75 -13.50
CA TYR A 30 -3.71 11.20 -14.27
C TYR A 30 -2.62 12.26 -14.42
N PRO A 31 -1.37 12.00 -13.99
CA PRO A 31 -0.27 12.94 -14.12
C PRO A 31 0.08 13.16 -15.60
N LEU A 32 0.21 14.43 -16.02
CA LEU A 32 0.58 14.82 -17.39
C LEU A 32 2.07 14.58 -17.69
N LEU A 33 2.90 14.51 -16.66
CA LEU A 33 4.35 14.37 -16.76
C LEU A 33 4.78 13.01 -16.18
N PRO A 34 5.65 12.24 -16.87
CA PRO A 34 6.19 10.97 -16.38
C PRO A 34 7.02 11.08 -15.09
N SER A 35 7.40 12.30 -14.68
CA SER A 35 8.26 12.57 -13.51
C SER A 35 7.52 12.53 -12.17
N ALA A 36 6.22 12.28 -12.16
CA ALA A 36 5.54 11.87 -10.93
C ALA A 36 5.95 10.43 -10.64
N HIS A 37 6.96 10.25 -9.78
CA HIS A 37 7.26 8.95 -9.20
C HIS A 37 6.32 8.75 -8.01
N ALA A 38 5.58 7.64 -8.01
CA ALA A 38 4.85 7.24 -6.81
C ALA A 38 5.84 6.48 -5.92
N GLU A 39 6.05 6.97 -4.70
CA GLU A 39 6.84 6.25 -3.71
C GLU A 39 6.14 4.95 -3.36
N ILE A 40 6.80 3.83 -3.64
CA ILE A 40 6.33 2.51 -3.26
C ILE A 40 7.33 1.92 -2.29
N TRP A 41 6.78 1.39 -1.21
CA TRP A 41 7.53 0.76 -0.15
C TRP A 41 7.36 -0.74 -0.28
N ASN A 42 8.45 -1.44 -0.56
CA ASN A 42 8.46 -2.89 -0.52
C ASN A 42 8.75 -3.33 0.90
N ILE A 43 7.92 -4.23 1.40
CA ILE A 43 7.98 -4.72 2.75
C ILE A 43 8.02 -6.23 2.67
N GLU A 44 9.08 -6.83 3.21
CA GLU A 44 9.30 -8.27 3.20
C GLU A 44 9.35 -8.79 4.63
N ALA A 45 8.51 -9.77 4.96
CA ALA A 45 8.66 -10.59 6.15
C ALA A 45 9.28 -11.93 5.77
N HIS A 46 10.45 -12.20 6.33
CA HIS A 46 11.15 -13.48 6.23
C HIS A 46 10.99 -14.24 7.54
N VAL A 47 10.27 -15.35 7.48
CA VAL A 47 10.05 -16.26 8.61
C VAL A 47 10.93 -17.48 8.41
N VAL A 48 11.76 -17.78 9.41
CA VAL A 48 12.61 -18.98 9.47
C VAL A 48 12.21 -19.81 10.67
N PHE A 49 12.11 -21.13 10.50
CA PHE A 49 11.89 -22.07 11.61
C PHE A 49 12.47 -23.45 11.32
N GLN A 50 12.62 -24.26 12.36
CA GLN A 50 13.11 -25.63 12.28
C GLN A 50 11.96 -26.64 12.40
N GLY A 51 11.65 -27.34 11.32
CA GLY A 51 10.60 -28.36 11.28
C GLY A 51 11.03 -29.69 11.90
N LYS A 52 10.15 -30.32 12.68
CA LYS A 52 10.40 -31.59 13.39
C LYS A 52 10.08 -32.87 12.59
N GLY A 53 9.73 -32.74 11.31
CA GLY A 53 9.27 -33.85 10.49
C GLY A 53 7.81 -34.27 10.75
N VAL A 54 7.06 -33.47 11.53
CA VAL A 54 5.62 -33.61 11.80
C VAL A 54 4.83 -32.56 11.03
N PRO A 55 3.48 -32.61 11.03
CA PRO A 55 2.67 -31.54 10.47
C PRO A 55 2.98 -30.22 11.15
N ALA A 56 3.30 -29.20 10.35
CA ALA A 56 3.60 -27.85 10.82
C ALA A 56 2.53 -26.87 10.35
N LYS A 57 2.18 -25.95 11.25
CA LYS A 57 1.24 -24.87 10.97
C LYS A 57 1.80 -23.55 11.50
N LEU A 58 1.94 -22.61 10.59
CA LEU A 58 2.37 -21.24 10.82
C LEU A 58 1.19 -20.31 10.61
N GLU A 59 0.77 -19.62 11.66
CA GLU A 59 -0.18 -18.52 11.60
C GLU A 59 0.58 -17.20 11.71
N PHE A 60 0.41 -16.28 10.76
CA PHE A 60 1.14 -15.02 10.71
C PHE A 60 0.21 -13.87 10.35
N LEU A 61 0.28 -12.79 11.13
CA LEU A 61 -0.50 -11.60 10.87
C LEU A 61 0.13 -10.83 9.70
N ILE A 62 -0.68 -10.55 8.68
CA ILE A 62 -0.28 -9.80 7.50
C ILE A 62 -0.99 -8.44 7.49
N PRO A 63 -0.37 -7.39 6.93
CA PRO A 63 -1.00 -6.09 6.83
C PRO A 63 -2.30 -6.15 6.04
N LYS A 64 -3.21 -5.26 6.43
CA LYS A 64 -4.42 -4.94 5.68
C LYS A 64 -4.32 -3.51 5.19
N GLU A 65 -5.04 -3.21 4.10
CA GLU A 65 -5.14 -1.84 3.61
C GLU A 65 -5.60 -0.88 4.71
N THR A 66 -5.02 0.31 4.71
CA THR A 66 -5.32 1.38 5.68
C THR A 66 -5.66 2.67 4.95
N ARG A 67 -6.13 3.68 5.69
CA ARG A 67 -6.40 5.01 5.12
C ARG A 67 -5.17 5.67 4.49
N ARG A 68 -3.99 5.39 5.04
CA ARG A 68 -2.71 6.00 4.64
C ARG A 68 -1.95 5.17 3.61
N TYR A 69 -2.16 3.86 3.59
CA TYR A 69 -1.45 2.95 2.69
C TYR A 69 -2.40 1.97 2.03
N VAL A 70 -2.27 1.89 0.70
CA VAL A 70 -2.92 0.87 -0.12
C VAL A 70 -1.84 -0.13 -0.53
N ILE A 71 -2.16 -1.42 -0.42
CA ILE A 71 -1.29 -2.50 -0.87
C ILE A 71 -1.51 -2.66 -2.38
N VAL A 72 -0.47 -2.43 -3.16
CA VAL A 72 -0.49 -2.47 -4.63
C VAL A 72 -0.27 -3.90 -5.13
N ASP A 73 0.64 -4.63 -4.48
CA ASP A 73 1.00 -5.99 -4.86
C ASP A 73 1.31 -6.82 -3.61
N GLU A 74 0.99 -8.11 -3.67
CA GLU A 74 1.27 -9.09 -2.61
C GLU A 74 1.77 -10.39 -3.20
N ALA A 75 2.83 -10.94 -2.60
CA ALA A 75 3.36 -12.25 -2.97
C ALA A 75 3.66 -13.10 -1.74
N PHE A 76 3.31 -14.38 -1.84
CA PHE A 76 3.54 -15.39 -0.81
C PHE A 76 4.49 -16.47 -1.39
N ILE A 77 5.71 -16.55 -0.87
CA ILE A 77 6.73 -17.49 -1.33
C ILE A 77 6.92 -18.56 -0.25
N SER A 78 6.28 -19.71 -0.44
CA SER A 78 6.27 -20.82 0.52
C SER A 78 6.25 -22.16 -0.20
N ARG A 79 7.43 -22.71 -0.50
CA ARG A 79 7.55 -23.99 -1.25
C ARG A 79 7.04 -25.16 -0.41
N GLY A 80 6.09 -25.92 -0.94
CA GLY A 80 5.57 -27.13 -0.27
C GLY A 80 4.60 -26.87 0.88
N TYR A 81 4.11 -25.64 1.04
CA TYR A 81 3.08 -25.29 2.02
C TYR A 81 1.75 -24.98 1.31
N GLY A 82 0.65 -25.46 1.88
CA GLY A 82 -0.68 -24.94 1.58
C GLY A 82 -0.86 -23.59 2.26
N LEU A 83 -1.35 -22.59 1.53
CA LEU A 83 -1.63 -21.24 2.02
C LEU A 83 -3.13 -21.01 2.10
N ASN A 84 -3.59 -20.44 3.21
CA ASN A 84 -4.94 -19.88 3.35
C ASN A 84 -4.84 -18.50 4.00
N THR A 85 -5.63 -17.54 3.56
CA THR A 85 -5.73 -16.22 4.19
C THR A 85 -7.11 -16.02 4.78
N ARG A 86 -7.19 -15.58 6.04
CA ARG A 86 -8.45 -15.35 6.75
C ARG A 86 -8.41 -14.02 7.50
N ILE A 87 -9.58 -13.57 7.97
CA ILE A 87 -9.69 -12.42 8.86
C ILE A 87 -10.12 -12.94 10.23
N ARG A 88 -9.38 -12.57 11.27
CA ARG A 88 -9.65 -12.94 12.67
C ARG A 88 -9.32 -11.74 13.56
N ASP A 89 -10.20 -11.42 14.51
CA ASP A 89 -10.01 -10.32 15.47
C ASP A 89 -9.62 -8.99 14.79
N ASN A 90 -10.28 -8.71 13.65
CA ASN A 90 -10.04 -7.55 12.80
C ASN A 90 -8.62 -7.44 12.18
N ASN A 91 -7.83 -8.51 12.24
CA ASN A 91 -6.55 -8.64 11.57
C ASN A 91 -6.65 -9.65 10.42
N ARG A 92 -5.85 -9.44 9.38
CA ARG A 92 -5.69 -10.41 8.30
C ARG A 92 -4.55 -11.35 8.66
N GLU A 93 -4.74 -12.64 8.43
CA GLU A 93 -3.82 -13.68 8.83
C GLU A 93 -3.58 -14.64 7.67
N ALA A 94 -2.31 -14.91 7.39
CA ALA A 94 -1.88 -15.98 6.51
C ALA A 94 -1.58 -17.24 7.35
N VAL A 95 -2.15 -18.36 6.92
CA VAL A 95 -1.96 -19.66 7.55
C VAL A 95 -1.28 -20.57 6.54
N TRP A 96 -0.03 -20.93 6.84
CA TRP A 96 0.72 -21.93 6.08
C TRP A 96 0.67 -23.28 6.78
N THR A 97 0.36 -24.33 6.03
CA THR A 97 0.30 -25.70 6.55
C THR A 97 1.10 -26.65 5.68
N SER A 98 1.84 -27.56 6.31
CA SER A 98 2.51 -28.67 5.63
C SER A 98 2.30 -29.96 6.43
N ARG A 99 2.09 -31.08 5.73
CA ARG A 99 1.97 -32.41 6.37
C ARG A 99 3.29 -32.90 6.95
N LYS A 100 4.42 -32.45 6.40
CA LYS A 100 5.75 -32.85 6.83
C LYS A 100 6.72 -31.70 6.55
N ALA A 101 7.07 -30.97 7.60
CA ALA A 101 8.12 -29.95 7.55
C ALA A 101 9.33 -30.47 8.32
N SER A 102 10.46 -30.65 7.65
CA SER A 102 11.69 -31.19 8.26
C SER A 102 12.89 -30.33 7.92
N GLY A 103 13.76 -30.07 8.89
CA GLY A 103 14.93 -29.22 8.68
C GLY A 103 14.55 -27.74 8.69
N ARG A 104 15.47 -26.90 8.21
CA ARG A 104 15.26 -25.46 8.12
C ARG A 104 14.20 -25.13 7.06
N GLN A 105 13.25 -24.29 7.44
CA GLN A 105 12.14 -23.84 6.61
C GLN A 105 12.21 -22.33 6.45
N ASP A 106 11.96 -21.84 5.23
CA ASP A 106 11.99 -20.42 4.89
C ASP A 106 10.67 -20.05 4.21
N ILE A 107 9.93 -19.11 4.79
CA ILE A 107 8.70 -18.56 4.25
C ILE A 107 8.87 -17.05 4.09
N TYR A 108 8.52 -16.53 2.91
CA TYR A 108 8.56 -15.10 2.64
C TYR A 108 7.16 -14.58 2.31
N TYR A 109 6.81 -13.46 2.92
CA TYR A 109 5.68 -12.63 2.53
C TYR A 109 6.21 -11.28 2.05
N ARG A 110 5.75 -10.84 0.87
CA ARG A 110 6.11 -9.55 0.29
C ARG A 110 4.85 -8.74 0.04
N ALA A 111 4.90 -7.47 0.41
CA ALA A 111 3.85 -6.50 0.10
C ALA A 111 4.49 -5.22 -0.44
N SER A 112 3.88 -4.67 -1.47
CA SER A 112 4.25 -3.36 -2.01
C SER A 112 3.18 -2.35 -1.61
N ALA A 113 3.50 -1.39 -0.75
CA ALA A 113 2.56 -0.41 -0.23
C ALA A 113 2.82 0.98 -0.82
N ARG A 114 1.75 1.69 -1.17
CA ARG A 114 1.80 3.09 -1.63
C ARG A 114 1.10 4.00 -0.64
N PHE A 115 1.71 5.14 -0.36
CA PHE A 115 1.07 6.19 0.43
C PHE A 115 -0.07 6.86 -0.35
N VAL A 116 -1.25 6.96 0.27
CA VAL A 116 -2.43 7.62 -0.30
C VAL A 116 -2.94 8.63 0.73
N LYS A 117 -3.00 9.91 0.35
CA LYS A 117 -3.60 10.96 1.16
C LYS A 117 -5.13 10.92 0.98
N ARG A 118 -5.81 9.89 1.51
CA ARG A 118 -7.27 9.78 1.42
C ARG A 118 -7.94 10.66 2.49
N SER A 119 -8.99 11.38 2.11
CA SER A 119 -9.83 12.17 3.01
C SER A 119 -10.42 11.30 4.14
N ASP A 120 -10.53 11.87 5.34
CA ASP A 120 -10.77 11.22 6.64
C ASP A 120 -12.14 10.53 6.84
N SER A 121 -12.83 10.13 5.78
CA SER A 121 -14.25 9.72 5.84
C SER A 121 -14.52 8.21 5.62
N ALA A 122 -13.51 7.33 5.50
CA ALA A 122 -13.72 5.95 5.03
C ALA A 122 -13.25 4.75 5.89
N GLU A 123 -12.66 4.91 7.09
CA GLU A 123 -12.83 3.82 8.10
C GLU A 123 -14.24 3.99 8.64
N SER A 124 -15.13 3.20 8.04
CA SER A 124 -16.50 2.99 8.44
C SER A 124 -16.69 3.04 9.96
N THR A 125 -17.72 3.80 10.34
CA THR A 125 -18.44 3.89 11.62
C THR A 125 -18.80 2.53 12.26
N ARG A 126 -18.43 1.39 11.67
CA ARG A 126 -18.77 0.03 12.12
C ARG A 126 -17.72 -0.66 13.00
N GLU A 127 -16.50 -0.14 13.13
CA GLU A 127 -15.49 -0.74 14.01
C GLU A 127 -15.71 -0.31 15.47
N GLN A 128 -16.84 -0.72 16.07
CA GLN A 128 -16.93 -0.78 17.53
C GLN A 128 -15.94 -1.86 17.99
N SER A 129 -14.85 -1.41 18.61
CA SER A 129 -13.95 -2.29 19.35
C SER A 129 -14.78 -3.04 20.39
N VAL A 130 -14.80 -4.37 20.31
CA VAL A 130 -15.15 -5.19 21.48
C VAL A 130 -14.10 -4.85 22.52
N SER A 131 -14.47 -3.99 23.48
CA SER A 131 -13.62 -3.65 24.61
C SER A 131 -13.71 -4.82 25.57
N ASP A 132 -12.84 -5.81 25.40
CA ASP A 132 -12.56 -6.75 26.47
C ASP A 132 -11.96 -5.91 27.60
N LYS A 133 -12.76 -5.62 28.64
CA LYS A 133 -12.26 -4.86 29.78
C LYS A 133 -11.06 -5.63 30.34
N PRO A 134 -9.90 -4.97 30.52
CA PRO A 134 -8.74 -5.64 31.06
C PRO A 134 -9.04 -6.08 32.49
N GLU A 135 -8.60 -7.29 32.83
CA GLU A 135 -8.70 -7.82 34.18
C GLU A 135 -7.49 -7.31 34.97
N PHE A 136 -7.71 -6.30 35.81
CA PHE A 136 -6.72 -5.82 36.77
C PHE A 136 -6.91 -6.55 38.11
N ASP A 137 -5.81 -6.80 38.82
CA ASP A 137 -5.92 -7.15 40.24
C ASP A 137 -6.48 -5.96 41.05
N ASP A 138 -7.00 -6.22 42.25
CA ASP A 138 -7.68 -5.20 43.05
C ASP A 138 -6.81 -3.96 43.31
N ALA A 139 -5.52 -4.15 43.60
CA ALA A 139 -4.59 -3.06 43.87
C ALA A 139 -4.31 -2.19 42.63
N THR A 140 -4.12 -2.83 41.49
CA THR A 140 -3.86 -2.20 40.19
C THR A 140 -5.11 -1.51 39.67
N ALA A 141 -6.29 -2.09 39.88
CA ALA A 141 -7.56 -1.47 39.55
C ALA A 141 -7.79 -0.17 40.33
N HIS A 142 -7.49 -0.16 41.63
CA HIS A 142 -7.54 1.06 42.44
C HIS A 142 -6.55 2.12 41.95
N ALA A 143 -5.30 1.73 41.68
CA ALA A 143 -4.29 2.67 41.16
C ALA A 143 -4.68 3.24 39.79
N ALA A 144 -5.24 2.43 38.89
CA ALA A 144 -5.77 2.87 37.61
C ALA A 144 -6.91 3.88 37.79
N THR A 145 -7.86 3.61 38.69
CA THR A 145 -9.01 4.49 38.96
C THR A 145 -8.57 5.85 39.48
N VAL A 146 -7.66 5.88 40.47
CA VAL A 146 -7.12 7.13 41.02
C VAL A 146 -6.40 7.95 39.95
N LEU A 147 -5.63 7.29 39.07
CA LEU A 147 -4.96 7.96 37.96
C LEU A 147 -5.97 8.52 36.93
N ILE A 148 -7.00 7.75 36.60
CA ILE A 148 -8.06 8.17 35.68
C ILE A 148 -8.79 9.40 36.21
N ASP A 149 -9.15 9.42 37.50
CA ASP A 149 -9.86 10.55 38.12
C ASP A 149 -8.99 11.82 38.12
N LYS A 150 -7.70 11.67 38.44
CA LYS A 150 -6.71 12.76 38.39
C LYS A 150 -6.60 13.35 36.99
N ILE A 151 -6.48 12.50 35.95
CA ILE A 151 -6.36 12.94 34.55
C ILE A 151 -7.68 13.57 34.07
N ARG A 152 -8.83 12.98 34.42
CA ARG A 152 -10.15 13.47 34.04
C ARG A 152 -10.43 14.86 34.61
N ALA A 153 -9.96 15.17 35.81
CA ALA A 153 -10.05 16.51 36.39
C ALA A 153 -9.25 17.58 35.62
N HIS A 154 -8.24 17.18 34.84
CA HIS A 154 -7.33 18.08 34.10
C HIS A 154 -7.46 17.94 32.57
N SER A 155 -8.51 17.29 32.07
CA SER A 155 -8.75 17.09 30.65
C SER A 155 -10.19 17.44 30.27
N SER A 156 -10.38 17.99 29.07
CA SER A 156 -11.69 18.41 28.57
C SER A 156 -12.20 17.54 27.42
N ASP A 157 -11.33 16.73 26.82
CA ASP A 157 -11.66 15.84 25.72
C ASP A 157 -10.75 14.59 25.71
N VAL A 158 -11.04 13.64 24.82
CA VAL A 158 -10.29 12.38 24.72
C VAL A 158 -8.83 12.61 24.34
N SER A 159 -8.55 13.62 23.52
CA SER A 159 -7.18 13.91 23.07
C SER A 159 -6.33 14.46 24.22
N SER A 160 -6.82 15.47 24.94
CA SER A 160 -6.18 16.01 26.15
C SER A 160 -6.05 14.96 27.25
N PHE A 161 -7.03 14.06 27.42
CA PHE A 161 -6.94 12.93 28.36
C PHE A 161 -5.74 12.05 28.03
N VAL A 162 -5.57 11.66 26.78
CA VAL A 162 -4.48 10.75 26.38
C VAL A 162 -3.12 11.43 26.44
N ILE A 163 -3.02 12.71 26.05
CA ILE A 163 -1.80 13.50 26.19
C ILE A 163 -1.37 13.54 27.67
N GLN A 164 -2.30 13.87 28.57
CA GLN A 164 -2.04 13.87 30.02
C GLN A 164 -1.66 12.49 30.55
N LEU A 165 -2.28 11.42 30.04
CA LEU A 165 -1.92 10.05 30.39
C LEU A 165 -0.47 9.74 30.03
N PHE A 166 -0.05 10.01 28.79
CA PHE A 166 1.35 9.75 28.39
C PHE A 166 2.34 10.66 29.11
N GLN A 167 1.98 11.90 29.45
CA GLN A 167 2.81 12.76 30.31
C GLN A 167 3.07 12.12 31.68
N ASN A 168 2.05 11.49 32.29
CA ASN A 168 2.21 10.78 33.55
C ASN A 168 3.01 9.47 33.39
N LEU A 169 2.74 8.69 32.33
CA LEU A 169 3.42 7.41 32.08
C LEU A 169 4.89 7.56 31.63
N ASN A 170 5.24 8.68 31.00
CA ASN A 170 6.59 8.97 30.54
C ASN A 170 7.37 9.92 31.47
N SER A 171 6.77 10.35 32.59
CA SER A 171 7.43 11.20 33.58
C SER A 171 8.72 10.56 34.11
N GLU A 172 9.77 11.37 34.25
CA GLU A 172 11.03 10.95 34.89
C GLU A 172 10.83 10.61 36.37
N ASN A 173 9.85 11.27 37.02
CA ASN A 173 9.43 11.02 38.40
C ASN A 173 7.97 10.57 38.41
N PRO A 174 7.68 9.28 38.13
CA PRO A 174 6.32 8.77 38.11
C PRO A 174 5.72 8.67 39.51
N ASP A 175 4.42 8.93 39.61
CA ASP A 175 3.63 8.72 40.84
C ASP A 175 3.66 7.24 41.27
N HIS A 176 3.45 6.96 42.55
CA HIS A 176 3.46 5.58 43.08
C HIS A 176 2.46 4.68 42.35
N ASN A 177 1.27 5.22 42.03
CA ASN A 177 0.25 4.53 41.25
C ASN A 177 0.73 4.17 39.84
N VAL A 178 1.48 5.06 39.19
CA VAL A 178 2.05 4.83 37.85
C VAL A 178 3.12 3.73 37.90
N VAL A 179 3.96 3.72 38.93
CA VAL A 179 4.97 2.67 39.14
C VAL A 179 4.31 1.31 39.36
N LEU A 180 3.23 1.24 40.13
CA LEU A 180 2.47 0.01 40.33
C LEU A 180 1.89 -0.53 39.01
N LEU A 181 1.33 0.35 38.18
CA LEU A 181 0.72 0.02 36.89
C LEU A 181 1.73 -0.43 35.82
N LEU A 182 2.93 0.16 35.81
CA LEU A 182 3.96 -0.10 34.80
C LEU A 182 4.93 -1.23 35.21
N GLY A 183 5.08 -1.49 36.51
CA GLY A 183 6.08 -2.39 37.04
C GLY A 183 7.51 -1.83 36.97
N ARG A 184 8.51 -2.68 37.25
CA ARG A 184 9.91 -2.29 37.25
C ARG A 184 10.47 -2.22 35.83
N ASN A 185 10.99 -1.05 35.44
CA ASN A 185 11.63 -0.77 34.14
C ASN A 185 10.75 -1.13 32.91
N PRO A 186 9.62 -0.43 32.71
CA PRO A 186 8.69 -0.72 31.62
C PRO A 186 9.30 -0.34 30.26
N GLY A 187 9.42 -1.34 29.38
CA GLY A 187 9.67 -1.09 27.95
C GLY A 187 8.49 -0.35 27.29
N GLN A 188 8.73 0.22 26.10
CA GLN A 188 7.72 1.00 25.37
C GLN A 188 6.43 0.20 25.12
N VAL A 189 6.53 -1.07 24.75
CA VAL A 189 5.37 -1.95 24.54
C VAL A 189 4.50 -2.05 25.79
N THR A 190 5.12 -2.21 26.96
CA THR A 190 4.42 -2.26 28.25
C THR A 190 3.70 -0.95 28.52
N ARG A 191 4.35 0.19 28.29
CA ARG A 191 3.73 1.51 28.49
C ARG A 191 2.49 1.72 27.61
N VAL A 192 2.59 1.40 26.31
CA VAL A 192 1.44 1.55 25.40
C VAL A 192 0.33 0.57 25.79
N ARG A 193 0.66 -0.66 26.18
CA ARG A 193 -0.33 -1.63 26.66
C ARG A 193 -1.05 -1.14 27.91
N THR A 194 -0.32 -0.71 28.93
CA THR A 194 -0.90 -0.14 30.16
C THR A 194 -1.78 1.09 29.84
N ALA A 195 -1.36 1.93 28.89
CA ALA A 195 -2.19 3.06 28.44
C ALA A 195 -3.51 2.59 27.78
N VAL A 196 -3.47 1.57 26.92
CA VAL A 196 -4.68 0.95 26.34
C VAL A 196 -5.60 0.46 27.45
N ASP A 197 -5.04 -0.27 28.42
CA ASP A 197 -5.82 -0.88 29.50
C ASP A 197 -6.50 0.19 30.38
N ILE A 198 -5.77 1.26 30.73
CA ILE A 198 -6.31 2.42 31.48
C ILE A 198 -7.43 3.11 30.69
N LEU A 199 -7.24 3.33 29.39
CA LEU A 199 -8.25 3.97 28.54
C LEU A 199 -9.52 3.13 28.42
N GLN A 200 -9.37 1.80 28.31
CA GLN A 200 -10.51 0.88 28.30
C GLN A 200 -11.28 0.91 29.62
N VAL A 201 -10.59 0.98 30.77
CA VAL A 201 -11.23 1.18 32.08
C VAL A 201 -11.94 2.54 32.17
N ALA A 202 -11.36 3.59 31.60
CA ALA A 202 -11.98 4.91 31.52
C ALA A 202 -13.19 4.98 30.57
N GLY A 203 -13.53 3.89 29.88
CA GLY A 203 -14.63 3.80 28.91
C GLY A 203 -14.29 4.38 27.54
N ILE A 204 -13.01 4.60 27.25
CA ILE A 204 -12.50 5.13 25.99
C ILE A 204 -12.00 3.96 25.14
N PRO A 205 -12.60 3.66 23.97
CA PRO A 205 -12.13 2.56 23.13
C PRO A 205 -10.73 2.86 22.61
N ALA A 206 -9.79 2.01 23.00
CA ALA A 206 -8.38 2.15 22.67
C ALA A 206 -7.82 0.80 22.21
N ARG A 207 -6.86 0.84 21.27
CA ARG A 207 -6.18 -0.35 20.76
C ARG A 207 -4.69 -0.10 20.53
N LEU A 208 -3.90 -1.13 20.81
CA LEU A 208 -2.48 -1.18 20.47
C LEU A 208 -2.33 -1.40 18.96
N VAL A 209 -1.42 -0.67 18.33
CA VAL A 209 -1.08 -0.87 16.92
C VAL A 209 0.41 -1.17 16.82
N HIS A 210 0.73 -2.19 16.02
CA HIS A 210 2.09 -2.57 15.69
C HIS A 210 2.36 -2.25 14.23
N GLY A 211 3.54 -1.73 13.96
CA GLY A 211 3.93 -1.36 12.62
C GLY A 211 5.43 -1.32 12.43
N VAL A 212 5.83 -0.82 11.26
CA VAL A 212 7.22 -0.66 10.87
C VAL A 212 7.46 0.73 10.33
N VAL A 213 8.66 1.23 10.55
CA VAL A 213 9.09 2.52 10.00
C VAL A 213 9.57 2.30 8.58
N LEU A 214 8.92 2.97 7.64
CA LEU A 214 9.31 3.01 6.24
C LEU A 214 10.47 3.98 6.03
N GLY A 215 11.34 3.63 5.09
CA GLY A 215 12.53 4.40 4.77
C GLY A 215 13.41 3.65 3.79
N GLU A 216 14.64 4.13 3.64
CA GLU A 216 15.65 3.49 2.81
C GLU A 216 15.88 2.02 3.21
N TYR A 217 16.54 1.27 2.31
CA TYR A 217 16.75 -0.17 2.52
C TYR A 217 17.29 -0.47 3.92
N ARG A 218 16.49 -1.18 4.70
CA ARG A 218 16.84 -1.63 6.05
C ARG A 218 16.41 -3.07 6.22
N LYS A 219 17.42 -3.94 6.35
CA LYS A 219 17.23 -5.31 6.82
C LYS A 219 16.97 -5.31 8.33
N ASN A 220 16.05 -6.15 8.79
CA ASN A 220 15.66 -6.26 10.21
C ASN A 220 15.18 -4.93 10.80
N THR A 221 14.23 -4.30 10.15
CA THR A 221 13.56 -3.09 10.64
C THR A 221 12.84 -3.39 11.96
N PRO A 222 13.08 -2.61 13.03
CA PRO A 222 12.42 -2.82 14.30
C PRO A 222 10.92 -2.55 14.20
N LEU A 223 10.15 -3.31 14.97
CA LEU A 223 8.73 -3.06 15.16
C LEU A 223 8.56 -1.84 16.07
N VAL A 224 7.70 -0.93 15.63
CA VAL A 224 7.26 0.23 16.41
C VAL A 224 5.81 0.04 16.82
N GLN A 225 5.45 0.55 17.99
CA GLN A 225 4.11 0.46 18.53
C GLN A 225 3.58 1.84 18.86
N TRP A 226 2.30 2.05 18.59
CA TRP A 226 1.61 3.27 18.96
C TRP A 226 0.18 2.96 19.37
N LEU A 227 -0.49 3.97 19.90
CA LEU A 227 -1.85 3.87 20.39
C LEU A 227 -2.83 4.38 19.33
N GLN A 228 -3.97 3.72 19.18
CA GLN A 228 -5.13 4.29 18.51
C GLN A 228 -6.30 4.43 19.46
N VAL A 229 -6.94 5.60 19.44
CA VAL A 229 -8.09 5.92 20.27
C VAL A 229 -9.26 6.30 19.40
N TYR A 230 -10.45 5.82 19.76
CA TYR A 230 -11.69 6.15 19.07
C TYR A 230 -12.28 7.44 19.62
N ASP A 231 -12.32 8.48 18.80
CA ASP A 231 -12.85 9.80 19.16
C ASP A 231 -13.78 10.31 18.06
N ARG A 232 -15.02 10.66 18.44
CA ARG A 232 -16.04 11.26 17.56
C ARG A 232 -16.21 10.57 16.19
N GLY A 233 -16.19 9.23 16.17
CA GLY A 233 -16.40 8.46 14.94
C GLY A 233 -15.15 8.07 14.18
N VAL A 234 -13.95 8.52 14.61
CA VAL A 234 -12.68 8.29 13.91
C VAL A 234 -11.63 7.72 14.85
N TRP A 235 -10.84 6.77 14.36
CA TRP A 235 -9.64 6.29 15.06
C TRP A 235 -8.50 7.29 14.85
N ARG A 236 -8.02 7.89 15.94
CA ARG A 236 -6.86 8.77 15.94
C ARG A 236 -5.64 8.01 16.44
N SER A 237 -4.54 8.05 15.69
CA SER A 237 -3.24 7.53 16.14
C SER A 237 -2.57 8.53 17.06
N ILE A 238 -1.88 8.04 18.10
CA ILE A 238 -1.19 8.84 19.11
C ILE A 238 0.21 8.26 19.27
N ASP A 239 1.22 9.12 19.13
CA ASP A 239 2.62 8.76 19.34
C ASP A 239 2.89 8.62 20.85
N PRO A 240 3.29 7.43 21.34
CA PRO A 240 3.51 7.22 22.76
C PRO A 240 4.81 7.83 23.28
N VAL A 241 5.74 8.25 22.42
CA VAL A 241 6.99 8.91 22.82
C VAL A 241 6.76 10.40 22.98
N ALA A 242 6.22 11.04 21.94
CA ALA A 242 5.91 12.47 21.98
C ALA A 242 4.70 12.78 22.88
N GLY A 243 3.79 11.81 23.05
CA GLY A 243 2.52 12.03 23.73
C GLY A 243 1.60 12.96 22.93
N GLU A 244 1.72 12.98 21.60
CA GLU A 244 1.00 13.89 20.71
C GLU A 244 0.04 13.12 19.77
N VAL A 245 -0.99 13.82 19.29
CA VAL A 245 -1.92 13.27 18.32
C VAL A 245 -1.28 13.27 16.94
N GLY A 246 -1.28 12.10 16.30
CA GLY A 246 -0.64 11.87 15.01
C GLY A 246 0.53 10.91 15.14
N ILE A 247 0.95 10.37 14.00
CA ILE A 247 2.17 9.58 13.85
C ILE A 247 2.85 10.01 12.54
N PRO A 248 4.18 9.91 12.44
CA PRO A 248 4.90 10.26 11.23
C PRO A 248 4.35 9.58 9.96
N ASP A 249 4.49 10.24 8.81
CA ASP A 249 4.00 9.75 7.51
C ASP A 249 4.67 8.48 7.03
N ASN A 250 5.82 8.11 7.60
CA ASN A 250 6.53 6.88 7.28
C ASN A 250 6.16 5.69 8.19
N TYR A 251 5.15 5.79 9.04
CA TYR A 251 4.74 4.68 9.91
C TYR A 251 3.69 3.82 9.21
N PHE A 252 4.07 2.59 8.90
CA PHE A 252 3.20 1.61 8.27
C PHE A 252 2.55 0.69 9.29
N THR A 253 1.22 0.60 9.29
CA THR A 253 0.48 -0.31 10.19
C THR A 253 0.58 -1.75 9.70
N TRP A 254 1.06 -2.65 10.57
CA TRP A 254 1.13 -4.06 10.27
C TRP A 254 -0.06 -4.83 10.85
N TRP A 255 -0.25 -4.80 12.18
CA TRP A 255 -1.42 -5.43 12.83
C TRP A 255 -1.85 -4.65 14.07
N ARG A 256 -3.01 -4.99 14.61
CA ARG A 256 -3.63 -4.31 15.75
C ARG A 256 -3.95 -5.31 16.86
N GLY A 257 -3.90 -4.86 18.10
CA GLY A 257 -4.23 -5.64 19.29
C GLY A 257 -3.01 -6.30 19.96
N THR A 258 -3.30 -7.23 20.87
CA THR A 258 -2.32 -7.90 21.74
C THR A 258 -1.87 -9.26 21.21
N ASN A 259 -2.48 -9.74 20.13
CA ASN A 259 -2.09 -11.00 19.49
C ASN A 259 -0.62 -10.94 19.03
N PRO A 260 0.16 -12.03 19.20
CA PRO A 260 1.52 -12.09 18.70
C PRO A 260 1.52 -12.08 17.17
N LEU A 261 2.57 -11.51 16.57
CA LEU A 261 2.75 -11.46 15.10
C LEU A 261 2.66 -12.84 14.45
N MET A 262 3.12 -13.88 15.16
CA MET A 262 3.22 -15.23 14.65
C MET A 262 2.87 -16.26 15.73
N ARG A 263 2.17 -17.33 15.33
CA ARG A 263 2.02 -18.56 16.11
C ARG A 263 2.49 -19.74 15.29
N LEU A 264 3.40 -20.52 15.85
CA LEU A 264 3.98 -21.69 15.19
C LEU A 264 3.64 -22.95 15.99
N SER A 265 3.30 -24.02 15.28
CA SER A 265 3.06 -25.35 15.85
C SER A 265 3.72 -26.41 14.97
N GLY A 266 4.22 -27.48 15.60
CA GLY A 266 4.94 -28.56 14.90
C GLY A 266 6.39 -28.23 14.50
N ALA A 267 6.95 -27.13 15.01
CA ALA A 267 8.30 -26.65 14.72
C ALA A 267 8.86 -25.81 15.89
N ASP A 268 10.18 -25.65 15.93
CA ASP A 268 10.93 -24.88 16.93
C ASP A 268 11.82 -23.80 16.26
N ASP A 269 12.57 -23.05 17.07
CA ASP A 269 13.59 -22.08 16.66
C ASP A 269 13.10 -21.09 15.60
N SER A 270 11.96 -20.48 15.88
CA SER A 270 11.32 -19.56 14.95
C SER A 270 11.84 -18.14 15.08
N ALA A 271 12.19 -17.51 13.96
CA ALA A 271 12.58 -16.10 13.89
C ALA A 271 11.86 -15.40 12.74
N VAL A 272 11.53 -14.12 12.96
CA VAL A 272 10.94 -13.25 11.94
C VAL A 272 11.83 -12.04 11.74
N ALA A 273 12.21 -11.80 10.49
CA ALA A 273 12.94 -10.62 10.06
C ALA A 273 12.07 -9.82 9.11
N ILE A 274 11.82 -8.54 9.42
CA ILE A 274 11.12 -7.63 8.51
C ILE A 274 12.14 -6.74 7.84
N SER A 275 12.08 -6.63 6.52
CA SER A 275 12.91 -5.74 5.72
C SER A 275 12.04 -4.76 4.96
N VAL A 276 12.50 -3.52 4.85
CA VAL A 276 11.82 -2.46 4.09
C VAL A 276 12.77 -1.91 3.05
N SER A 277 12.25 -1.60 1.87
CA SER A 277 12.98 -0.85 0.85
C SER A 277 12.09 0.14 0.12
N ARG A 278 12.69 1.25 -0.31
CA ARG A 278 12.07 2.21 -1.21
C ARG A 278 12.26 1.75 -2.65
N SER A 279 11.20 1.83 -3.45
CA SER A 279 11.25 1.66 -4.89
C SER A 279 10.40 2.73 -5.56
N GLU A 280 10.80 3.13 -6.75
CA GLU A 280 10.07 4.08 -7.57
C GLU A 280 9.43 3.31 -8.73
N LEU A 281 8.09 3.24 -8.75
CA LEU A 281 7.41 2.88 -9.99
C LEU A 281 6.90 4.16 -10.66
N PRO A 282 6.87 4.20 -12.01
CA PRO A 282 6.18 5.26 -12.74
C PRO A 282 4.75 5.39 -12.22
N ALA A 283 4.35 6.58 -11.75
CA ALA A 283 3.06 6.76 -11.08
C ALA A 283 1.89 6.27 -11.94
N LEU A 284 1.98 6.40 -13.27
CA LEU A 284 0.95 5.95 -14.20
C LEU A 284 0.62 4.45 -14.07
N LYS A 285 1.65 3.61 -13.85
CA LYS A 285 1.47 2.16 -13.64
C LYS A 285 0.87 1.89 -12.25
N SER A 286 1.38 2.58 -11.24
CA SER A 286 0.89 2.45 -9.86
C SER A 286 -0.57 2.91 -9.68
N PHE A 287 -0.99 3.99 -10.35
CA PHE A 287 -2.37 4.45 -10.37
C PHE A 287 -3.29 3.48 -11.10
N ALA A 288 -2.85 2.91 -12.24
CA ALA A 288 -3.63 1.93 -12.96
C ALA A 288 -3.87 0.65 -12.12
N GLU A 289 -2.85 0.17 -11.41
CA GLU A 289 -2.95 -1.00 -10.53
C GLU A 289 -3.79 -0.71 -9.27
N GLY A 290 -3.58 0.43 -8.61
CA GLY A 290 -4.35 0.84 -7.43
C GLY A 290 -5.83 1.13 -7.70
N ASN A 291 -6.17 1.65 -8.89
CA ASN A 291 -7.56 1.85 -9.30
C ASN A 291 -8.24 0.56 -9.75
N ALA A 292 -7.51 -0.44 -10.25
CA ALA A 292 -8.09 -1.75 -10.56
C ALA A 292 -8.57 -2.49 -9.29
N ALA A 293 -7.95 -2.22 -8.14
CA ALA A 293 -8.35 -2.77 -6.84
C ALA A 293 -9.58 -2.05 -6.23
N ASN A 294 -9.77 -0.75 -6.48
CA ASN A 294 -11.00 -0.04 -6.10
C ASN A 294 -12.13 -0.39 -7.09
N LYS A 295 -13.11 -1.18 -6.63
CA LYS A 295 -14.29 -1.63 -7.39
C LYS A 295 -15.24 -0.54 -7.88
N GLU A 296 -14.93 0.74 -7.71
CA GLU A 296 -15.81 1.84 -8.08
C GLU A 296 -15.42 2.43 -9.45
N SER A 297 -16.07 1.87 -10.48
CA SER A 297 -16.62 2.60 -11.63
C SER A 297 -15.67 3.44 -12.51
N VAL A 298 -14.55 2.87 -12.99
CA VAL A 298 -13.89 3.33 -14.24
C VAL A 298 -13.47 2.13 -15.10
N PRO A 299 -13.61 2.16 -16.45
CA PRO A 299 -13.60 0.96 -17.29
C PRO A 299 -12.23 0.30 -17.40
N ARG A 300 -12.25 -1.03 -17.51
CA ARG A 300 -11.13 -1.98 -17.74
C ARG A 300 -10.34 -1.78 -19.06
N PHE A 301 -10.35 -0.58 -19.65
CA PHE A 301 -9.68 -0.25 -20.90
C PHE A 301 -8.42 0.59 -20.66
N SER A 302 -7.55 0.14 -19.76
CA SER A 302 -6.20 0.70 -19.63
C SER A 302 -5.23 -0.18 -20.42
N LEU A 303 -4.52 0.41 -21.38
CA LEU A 303 -3.44 -0.31 -22.08
C LEU A 303 -2.33 -0.75 -21.10
N LEU A 304 -2.22 -0.11 -19.94
CA LEU A 304 -1.23 -0.42 -18.91
C LEU A 304 -1.55 -1.69 -18.10
N SER A 305 -2.79 -2.19 -18.16
CA SER A 305 -3.19 -3.43 -17.48
C SER A 305 -3.07 -4.68 -18.36
N LEU A 306 -2.62 -4.53 -19.61
CA LEU A 306 -2.39 -5.65 -20.53
C LEU A 306 -1.03 -6.32 -20.24
N PRO A 307 -0.86 -7.62 -20.53
CA PRO A 307 0.46 -8.27 -20.50
C PRO A 307 1.54 -7.48 -21.26
N ILE A 308 2.79 -7.48 -20.79
CA ILE A 308 3.89 -6.67 -21.34
C ILE A 308 4.07 -6.89 -22.84
N GLU A 309 3.95 -8.15 -23.30
CA GLU A 309 4.02 -8.51 -24.71
C GLU A 309 2.95 -7.80 -25.54
N THR A 310 1.69 -7.83 -25.07
CA THR A 310 0.60 -7.10 -25.73
C THR A 310 0.79 -5.57 -25.67
N GLN A 311 1.34 -5.02 -24.58
CA GLN A 311 1.61 -3.58 -24.50
C GLN A 311 2.63 -3.12 -25.57
N LEU A 312 3.66 -3.94 -25.82
CA LEU A 312 4.65 -3.66 -26.85
C LEU A 312 4.01 -3.61 -28.24
N VAL A 313 3.16 -4.58 -28.56
CA VAL A 313 2.38 -4.61 -29.82
C VAL A 313 1.47 -3.39 -29.95
N TYR A 314 0.73 -3.03 -28.90
CA TYR A 314 -0.12 -1.83 -28.93
C TYR A 314 0.69 -0.53 -29.05
N ARG A 315 1.86 -0.42 -28.40
CA ARG A 315 2.76 0.73 -28.55
C ARG A 315 3.27 0.83 -29.99
N ILE A 316 3.57 -0.30 -30.65
CA ILE A 316 3.90 -0.35 -32.07
C ILE A 316 2.75 0.20 -32.90
N LEU A 317 1.54 -0.37 -32.74
CA LEU A 317 0.35 -0.01 -33.50
C LEU A 317 -0.04 1.47 -33.32
N LEU A 318 0.05 2.00 -32.09
CA LEU A 318 -0.24 3.42 -31.81
C LEU A 318 0.78 4.39 -32.39
N THR A 319 1.97 3.93 -32.79
CA THR A 319 2.94 4.78 -33.50
C THR A 319 2.51 5.04 -34.94
N ILE A 320 1.70 4.16 -35.55
CA ILE A 320 1.28 4.23 -36.95
C ILE A 320 0.40 5.46 -37.22
N PRO A 321 -0.69 5.73 -36.46
CA PRO A 321 -1.50 6.93 -36.65
C PRO A 321 -0.72 8.23 -36.39
N VAL A 322 0.20 8.22 -35.43
CA VAL A 322 1.06 9.38 -35.13
C VAL A 322 2.02 9.66 -36.29
N GLY A 323 2.66 8.62 -36.84
CA GLY A 323 3.49 8.72 -38.03
C GLY A 323 2.71 9.21 -39.25
N ALA A 324 1.46 8.75 -39.42
CA ALA A 324 0.56 9.25 -40.46
C ALA A 324 0.23 10.73 -40.28
N LEU A 325 -0.11 11.16 -39.07
CA LEU A 325 -0.39 12.56 -38.75
C LEU A 325 0.84 13.44 -39.05
N LEU A 326 2.03 13.00 -38.63
CA LEU A 326 3.28 13.70 -38.87
C LEU A 326 3.56 13.83 -40.38
N LEU A 327 3.43 12.75 -41.15
CA LEU A 327 3.60 12.79 -42.61
C LEU A 327 2.57 13.68 -43.31
N VAL A 328 1.32 13.68 -42.85
CA VAL A 328 0.28 14.60 -43.36
C VAL A 328 0.69 16.05 -43.11
N ILE A 329 1.25 16.38 -41.95
CA ILE A 329 1.75 17.72 -41.63
C ILE A 329 2.97 18.07 -42.51
N LEU A 330 3.98 17.20 -42.59
CA LEU A 330 5.17 17.45 -43.42
C LEU A 330 4.81 17.63 -44.90
N ARG A 331 3.88 16.83 -45.41
CA ARG A 331 3.48 16.89 -46.82
C ARG A 331 2.61 18.12 -47.12
N ASN A 332 1.59 18.40 -46.31
CA ASN A 332 0.59 19.40 -46.64
C ASN A 332 0.90 20.79 -46.09
N VAL A 333 1.63 20.89 -44.96
CA VAL A 333 1.98 22.17 -44.32
C VAL A 333 3.39 22.61 -44.71
N ILE A 334 4.37 21.69 -44.67
CA ILE A 334 5.78 22.01 -44.99
C ILE A 334 6.07 21.87 -46.49
N GLY A 335 5.33 21.01 -47.20
CA GLY A 335 5.48 20.81 -48.64
C GLY A 335 6.49 19.72 -49.03
N VAL A 336 6.84 18.81 -48.12
CA VAL A 336 7.74 17.69 -48.43
C VAL A 336 7.04 16.71 -49.38
N LYS A 337 7.66 16.48 -50.54
CA LYS A 337 7.16 15.50 -51.52
C LYS A 337 7.43 14.09 -51.00
N THR A 338 6.38 13.37 -50.64
CA THR A 338 6.43 11.95 -50.27
C THR A 338 5.69 11.11 -51.30
N PHE A 339 6.06 9.83 -51.45
CA PHE A 339 5.33 8.86 -52.28
C PHE A 339 4.02 8.43 -51.60
N GLY A 340 3.10 9.38 -51.44
CA GLY A 340 1.89 9.20 -50.65
C GLY A 340 2.12 9.28 -49.14
N THR A 341 1.04 9.09 -48.39
CA THR A 341 1.05 9.08 -46.91
C THR A 341 1.31 7.70 -46.34
N PHE A 342 0.92 6.63 -47.05
CA PHE A 342 1.04 5.25 -46.55
C PHE A 342 2.41 4.62 -46.80
N MET A 343 3.08 4.94 -47.92
CA MET A 343 4.33 4.28 -48.28
C MET A 343 5.45 4.50 -47.24
N PRO A 344 5.75 5.72 -46.75
CA PRO A 344 6.79 5.91 -45.74
C PRO A 344 6.50 5.19 -44.42
N ILE A 345 5.23 5.01 -44.08
CA ILE A 345 4.79 4.30 -42.88
C ILE A 345 5.02 2.80 -43.04
N LEU A 346 4.64 2.22 -44.18
CA LEU A 346 4.87 0.80 -44.48
C LEU A 346 6.36 0.47 -44.49
N ILE A 347 7.18 1.36 -45.05
CA ILE A 347 8.64 1.26 -45.01
C ILE A 347 9.14 1.23 -43.56
N ALA A 348 8.73 2.19 -42.74
CA ALA A 348 9.13 2.26 -41.34
C ALA A 348 8.71 1.01 -40.53
N LEU A 349 7.56 0.43 -40.85
CA LEU A 349 7.04 -0.76 -40.19
C LEU A 349 7.79 -2.04 -40.61
N ALA A 350 8.10 -2.17 -41.91
CA ALA A 350 8.91 -3.27 -42.44
C ALA A 350 10.31 -3.32 -41.81
N PHE A 351 10.98 -2.16 -41.70
CA PHE A 351 12.29 -2.04 -41.05
C PHE A 351 12.27 -2.39 -39.56
N ARG A 352 11.18 -2.07 -38.87
CA ARG A 352 11.03 -2.32 -37.44
C ARG A 352 10.87 -3.80 -37.11
N GLU A 353 10.06 -4.53 -37.90
CA GLU A 353 9.78 -5.95 -37.66
C GLU A 353 10.91 -6.88 -38.12
N THR A 354 11.61 -6.53 -39.21
CA THR A 354 12.53 -7.47 -39.88
C THR A 354 14.01 -7.19 -39.69
N GLN A 355 14.38 -6.16 -38.91
CA GLN A 355 15.76 -5.66 -38.77
C GLN A 355 16.32 -5.08 -40.10
N LEU A 356 17.40 -4.30 -40.02
CA LEU A 356 17.87 -3.44 -41.12
C LEU A 356 18.08 -4.19 -42.44
N ALA A 357 18.73 -5.36 -42.42
CA ALA A 357 19.11 -6.09 -43.63
C ALA A 357 17.89 -6.61 -44.41
N TRP A 358 16.96 -7.29 -43.74
CA TRP A 358 15.73 -7.80 -44.38
C TRP A 358 14.76 -6.68 -44.73
N GLY A 359 14.74 -5.58 -43.96
CA GLY A 359 13.95 -4.40 -44.28
C GLY A 359 14.35 -3.77 -45.63
N ILE A 360 15.66 -3.69 -45.92
CA ILE A 360 16.15 -3.17 -47.22
C ILE A 360 15.70 -4.08 -48.37
N VAL A 361 15.81 -5.40 -48.19
CA VAL A 361 15.43 -6.39 -49.21
C VAL A 361 13.93 -6.29 -49.50
N LEU A 362 13.09 -6.28 -48.47
CA LEU A 362 11.64 -6.23 -48.60
C LEU A 362 11.17 -4.89 -49.18
N PHE A 363 11.78 -3.78 -48.75
CA PHE A 363 11.55 -2.46 -49.35
C PHE A 363 11.91 -2.42 -50.83
N SER A 364 13.10 -2.90 -51.20
CA SER A 364 13.54 -2.92 -52.59
C SER A 364 12.61 -3.77 -53.47
N LEU A 365 12.13 -4.90 -52.93
CA LEU A 365 11.16 -5.76 -53.62
C LEU A 365 9.83 -5.03 -53.84
N VAL A 366 9.28 -4.36 -52.81
CA VAL A 366 8.01 -3.65 -52.91
C VAL A 366 8.09 -2.47 -53.88
N VAL A 367 9.20 -1.71 -53.89
CA VAL A 367 9.45 -0.62 -54.84
C VAL A 367 9.72 -1.13 -56.26
N ALA A 368 10.27 -2.33 -56.42
CA ALA A 368 10.47 -2.93 -57.73
C ALA A 368 9.17 -3.51 -58.33
N LEU A 369 8.23 -3.97 -57.50
CA LEU A 369 6.94 -4.53 -57.94
C LEU A 369 5.82 -3.50 -58.10
N GLY A 370 5.88 -2.37 -57.40
CA GLY A 370 4.88 -1.30 -57.44
C GLY A 370 5.39 -0.08 -58.17
#